data_AF-A0A923KME7-F1
#
_entry.id   AF-A0A923KME7-F1
#
_cell.length_a   1.000
_cell.length_b   1.000
_cell.length_c   1.000
_cell.angle_alpha   90.00
_cell.angle_beta   90.00
_cell.angle_gamma   90.00
#
_symmetry.space_group_name_H-M   'P 1'
#
loop_
_entity.id
_entity.type
_entity.pdbx_description
1 polymer ?
#
loop_
_entity_poly.entity_id
_entity_poly.type
_entity_poly.pdbx_seq_one_letter_code
_entity_poly.pdbx_strand_id
1 'polypeptide(L)'
;MKKSMKLSSLGMMLVMAGISQLGHAQSLASTPRQLGSVDAVINSLSNQQSINPLSARSAGTTTGLETIVSHVHNKDGLVSISGRAADSNNSTFYLKGSNKSLRGYLIKHDSKQAYEYSTDAKGIVFVVEVPIAKVIPDFDAKWVAATNAATATIASAVHPVYSAFAQRQAPHIGPYNNEDVTKLESKPGSPWVFYLNTTAVMSGSTPLNGVTKENMYRAWQVVASQYSMYNINITTNAAVYNAAKSANILRTGVINFVNQDGRSNAPLSSFGTTSAGTLYRNPSSGFDYGYGIGMTAAHEVGHQMGMSHDHGGTGGEYFEGIAAYQWGPIMGNYWMGANWANSLWTWSKGEYNTATNFEDDLRITNVNENVPFVADDNVNGKALVISNTGVIGPAQNFGQIEKTGDTDAFTFTVTGNGKLDLKIEPIEYFGMLDVDAKIYNSANTLVASSNKGVNRTAEFVALNLPAGSYRLVIAGGAEGTPSNGFSNYSSLGYYGMSGTLVGSTPPADVVLTSGVALGGQSGSAGTWNYYAIDVPSGKTSVVFSINGANGDADLFSQLTVKPTATAYKCKSDGSTSIETCTVSAPAAGRYYLGVYAYSAYSALTVKATVN
;
A
#
# COMPACT_ATOMS: atom_id res chain seq x y z
N MET A 1 -91.36 12.53 12.35
CA MET A 1 -92.37 11.82 13.18
C MET A 1 -91.89 10.38 13.39
N LYS A 2 -91.67 9.98 14.66
CA LYS A 2 -91.61 8.62 15.26
C LYS A 2 -90.78 7.48 14.61
N LYS A 3 -89.85 6.93 15.43
CA LYS A 3 -89.53 5.52 15.79
C LYS A 3 -89.73 4.41 14.71
N SER A 4 -88.87 3.40 14.53
CA SER A 4 -88.35 2.48 15.56
C SER A 4 -87.20 1.58 15.06
N MET A 5 -86.53 0.97 16.04
CA MET A 5 -85.43 0.00 15.99
C MET A 5 -85.80 -1.42 15.52
N LYS A 6 -84.75 -2.11 15.00
CA LYS A 6 -84.30 -3.52 15.15
C LYS A 6 -85.07 -4.69 14.50
N LEU A 7 -84.35 -5.49 13.71
CA LEU A 7 -83.98 -6.92 13.91
C LEU A 7 -83.16 -7.37 12.66
N SER A 8 -81.93 -7.89 12.74
CA SER A 8 -81.48 -9.29 13.02
C SER A 8 -80.66 -9.80 11.83
N SER A 9 -79.51 -10.38 12.13
CA SER A 9 -78.47 -10.93 11.25
C SER A 9 -78.90 -12.11 10.37
N LEU A 10 -78.35 -12.23 9.14
CA LEU A 10 -77.73 -13.47 8.64
C LEU A 10 -77.04 -13.28 7.27
N GLY A 11 -75.80 -13.75 7.18
CA GLY A 11 -75.19 -14.40 6.01
C GLY A 11 -75.06 -13.64 4.70
N MET A 12 -73.84 -13.17 4.38
CA MET A 12 -73.46 -12.90 2.99
C MET A 12 -72.17 -13.66 2.66
N MET A 13 -72.35 -14.69 1.85
CA MET A 13 -71.30 -15.48 1.21
C MET A 13 -70.94 -14.79 -0.12
N LEU A 14 -69.65 -14.45 -0.23
CA LEU A 14 -68.80 -14.49 -1.42
C LEU A 14 -69.33 -13.95 -2.77
N VAL A 15 -68.77 -12.83 -3.23
CA VAL A 15 -68.40 -12.64 -4.65
C VAL A 15 -67.02 -11.97 -4.70
N MET A 16 -66.10 -12.61 -5.42
CA MET A 16 -64.73 -12.19 -5.67
C MET A 16 -64.65 -10.87 -6.44
N ALA A 17 -63.66 -10.04 -6.09
CA ALA A 17 -63.01 -9.14 -7.03
C ALA A 17 -61.52 -9.06 -6.64
N GLY A 18 -60.66 -9.54 -7.55
CA GLY A 18 -59.22 -9.67 -7.33
C GLY A 18 -58.52 -8.32 -7.22
N ILE A 19 -57.66 -8.23 -6.20
CA ILE A 19 -56.59 -7.25 -6.14
C ILE A 19 -55.29 -8.05 -6.21
N SER A 20 -54.61 -7.98 -7.35
CA SER A 20 -53.25 -8.46 -7.52
C SER A 20 -52.31 -7.56 -6.72
N GLN A 21 -52.00 -7.95 -5.48
CA GLN A 21 -50.87 -7.38 -4.76
C GLN A 21 -49.58 -8.02 -5.29
N LEU A 22 -48.75 -7.19 -5.92
CA LEU A 22 -47.34 -7.44 -6.16
C LEU A 22 -46.67 -7.70 -4.80
N GLY A 23 -46.44 -8.97 -4.49
CA GLY A 23 -45.70 -9.40 -3.32
C GLY A 23 -44.28 -8.87 -3.37
N HIS A 24 -44.01 -7.81 -2.63
CA HIS A 24 -42.66 -7.47 -2.21
C HIS A 24 -42.25 -8.54 -1.19
N ALA A 25 -41.33 -9.42 -1.59
CA ALA A 25 -40.69 -10.36 -0.68
C ALA A 25 -39.88 -9.57 0.36
N GLN A 26 -40.50 -9.26 1.49
CA GLN A 26 -39.78 -8.92 2.71
C GLN A 26 -39.04 -10.19 3.15
N SER A 27 -37.72 -10.16 3.06
CA SER A 27 -36.81 -11.11 3.68
C SER A 27 -37.14 -11.21 5.17
N LEU A 28 -37.77 -12.33 5.58
CA LEU A 28 -37.83 -12.69 6.98
C LEU A 28 -36.40 -13.01 7.41
N ALA A 29 -35.79 -12.13 8.20
CA ALA A 29 -34.51 -12.39 8.82
C ALA A 29 -34.56 -13.77 9.51
N SER A 30 -33.72 -14.69 9.06
CA SER A 30 -33.66 -16.03 9.63
C SER A 30 -33.29 -15.92 11.12
N THR A 31 -33.97 -16.68 11.98
CA THR A 31 -33.71 -16.61 13.42
C THR A 31 -32.31 -17.19 13.72
N PRO A 32 -31.41 -16.46 14.42
CA PRO A 32 -30.11 -16.98 14.80
C PRO A 32 -30.23 -18.28 15.60
N ARG A 33 -29.45 -19.29 15.22
CA ARG A 33 -29.41 -20.61 15.87
C ARG A 33 -28.17 -20.71 16.74
N GLN A 34 -28.34 -21.09 18.00
CA GLN A 34 -27.23 -21.30 18.94
C GLN A 34 -26.53 -22.64 18.67
N LEU A 35 -25.20 -22.63 18.60
CA LEU A 35 -24.38 -23.83 18.44
C LEU A 35 -23.76 -24.32 19.75
N GLY A 36 -23.41 -23.40 20.65
CA GLY A 36 -22.78 -23.71 21.94
C GLY A 36 -21.71 -22.70 22.30
N SER A 37 -20.93 -22.98 23.36
CA SER A 37 -19.73 -22.19 23.67
C SER A 37 -18.67 -22.35 22.57
N VAL A 38 -17.76 -21.38 22.45
CA VAL A 38 -16.63 -21.46 21.54
C VAL A 38 -15.84 -22.75 21.71
N ASP A 39 -15.50 -23.13 22.94
CA ASP A 39 -14.79 -24.40 23.21
C ASP A 39 -15.56 -25.63 22.73
N ALA A 40 -16.88 -25.65 22.92
CA ALA A 40 -17.71 -26.78 22.47
C ALA A 40 -17.71 -26.89 20.94
N VAL A 41 -17.79 -25.76 20.23
CA VAL A 41 -17.74 -25.72 18.77
C VAL A 41 -16.36 -26.13 18.25
N ILE A 42 -15.28 -25.60 18.83
CA ILE A 42 -13.90 -25.96 18.47
C ILE A 42 -13.66 -27.45 18.68
N ASN A 43 -14.03 -27.98 19.84
CA ASN A 43 -13.84 -29.41 20.16
C ASN A 43 -14.65 -30.29 19.19
N SER A 44 -15.90 -29.93 18.91
CA SER A 44 -16.72 -30.70 17.97
C SER A 44 -16.17 -30.70 16.54
N LEU A 45 -15.60 -29.59 16.07
CA LEU A 45 -15.01 -29.49 14.74
C LEU A 45 -13.63 -30.14 14.65
N SER A 46 -12.80 -29.98 15.69
CA SER A 46 -11.45 -30.54 15.73
C SER A 46 -11.49 -32.06 15.79
N ASN A 47 -12.47 -32.62 16.51
CA ASN A 47 -12.66 -34.06 16.65
C ASN A 47 -13.30 -34.72 15.42
N GLN A 48 -13.75 -33.98 14.40
CA GLN A 48 -14.19 -34.58 13.13
C GLN A 48 -13.07 -35.27 12.35
N GLN A 49 -11.81 -35.01 12.68
CA GLN A 49 -10.70 -35.85 12.21
C GLN A 49 -10.80 -37.29 12.73
N SER A 50 -11.72 -37.60 13.66
CA SER A 50 -11.97 -38.94 14.21
C SER A 50 -13.42 -39.21 14.70
N ILE A 51 -14.47 -38.71 14.00
CA ILE A 51 -15.92 -39.12 14.01
C ILE A 51 -16.93 -37.97 14.35
N ASN A 52 -17.94 -37.84 13.47
CA ASN A 52 -19.24 -37.11 13.48
C ASN A 52 -19.34 -35.57 13.29
N PRO A 53 -20.23 -35.09 12.37
CA PRO A 53 -20.39 -33.68 12.00
C PRO A 53 -21.06 -32.79 13.08
N LEU A 54 -20.80 -31.48 13.02
CA LEU A 54 -21.45 -30.45 13.86
C LEU A 54 -22.98 -30.55 13.73
N SER A 55 -23.67 -30.77 14.84
CA SER A 55 -25.13 -30.67 14.92
C SER A 55 -25.50 -29.45 15.77
N ALA A 56 -26.23 -28.49 15.21
CA ALA A 56 -26.79 -27.36 15.99
C ALA A 56 -27.79 -27.89 17.03
N ARG A 57 -27.67 -27.48 18.30
CA ARG A 57 -28.67 -27.84 19.33
C ARG A 57 -29.80 -26.82 19.34
N SER A 58 -30.92 -27.16 18.69
CA SER A 58 -32.25 -26.62 19.00
C SER A 58 -33.26 -27.77 18.96
N ALA A 59 -34.47 -27.58 19.49
CA ALA A 59 -35.53 -28.59 19.65
C ALA A 59 -36.16 -29.09 18.32
N GLY A 60 -35.33 -29.32 17.30
CA GLY A 60 -35.68 -29.86 15.99
C GLY A 60 -34.40 -30.22 15.23
N THR A 61 -34.37 -31.42 14.66
CA THR A 61 -33.26 -31.97 13.87
C THR A 61 -32.91 -31.05 12.69
N THR A 62 -31.80 -30.31 12.76
CA THR A 62 -31.38 -29.42 11.66
C THR A 62 -30.53 -30.17 10.64
N THR A 63 -31.16 -30.63 9.56
CA THR A 63 -30.51 -31.07 8.32
C THR A 63 -29.89 -29.89 7.59
N GLY A 64 -28.61 -29.96 7.19
CA GLY A 64 -27.99 -29.04 6.22
C GLY A 64 -26.97 -28.04 6.77
N LEU A 65 -26.46 -28.18 7.99
CA LEU A 65 -25.33 -27.39 8.52
C LEU A 65 -24.11 -28.25 8.84
N GLU A 66 -24.19 -29.54 8.56
CA GLU A 66 -23.10 -30.48 8.74
C GLU A 66 -21.92 -30.08 7.85
N THR A 67 -20.72 -30.06 8.43
CA THR A 67 -19.48 -29.71 7.73
C THR A 67 -18.52 -30.90 7.73
N ILE A 68 -17.73 -31.02 6.67
CA ILE A 68 -16.55 -31.88 6.61
C ILE A 68 -15.33 -30.96 6.75
N VAL A 69 -14.66 -31.04 7.90
CA VAL A 69 -13.45 -30.29 8.18
C VAL A 69 -12.27 -30.88 7.43
N SER A 70 -11.53 -30.04 6.70
CA SER A 70 -10.33 -30.43 5.96
C SER A 70 -9.05 -29.91 6.62
N HIS A 71 -9.13 -28.77 7.31
CA HIS A 71 -7.99 -28.14 7.96
C HIS A 71 -8.39 -27.61 9.33
N VAL A 72 -7.56 -27.88 10.34
CA VAL A 72 -7.69 -27.33 11.70
C VAL A 72 -6.35 -26.78 12.13
N HIS A 73 -6.36 -25.53 12.56
CA HIS A 73 -5.31 -24.90 13.32
C HIS A 73 -5.93 -24.43 14.64
N ASN A 74 -5.53 -25.05 15.74
CA ASN A 74 -5.90 -24.65 17.08
C ASN A 74 -4.64 -24.71 17.94
N LYS A 75 -3.88 -23.62 17.95
CA LYS A 75 -2.58 -23.55 18.59
C LYS A 75 -2.35 -22.15 19.15
N ASP A 76 -1.77 -22.06 20.34
CA ASP A 76 -1.40 -20.79 20.99
C ASP A 76 -2.58 -19.80 21.12
N GLY A 77 -3.80 -20.33 21.28
CA GLY A 77 -5.04 -19.55 21.38
C GLY A 77 -5.59 -19.02 20.04
N LEU A 78 -4.93 -19.33 18.92
CA LEU A 78 -5.35 -18.99 17.56
C LEU A 78 -6.14 -20.14 16.96
N VAL A 79 -7.29 -19.82 16.35
CA VAL A 79 -8.18 -20.82 15.75
C VAL A 79 -8.45 -20.48 14.31
N SER A 80 -8.19 -21.43 13.40
CA SER A 80 -8.65 -21.40 12.02
C SER A 80 -9.09 -22.81 11.62
N ILE A 81 -10.30 -22.93 11.12
CA ILE A 81 -10.89 -24.20 10.68
C ILE A 81 -11.43 -23.97 9.29
N SER A 82 -11.11 -24.85 8.35
CA SER A 82 -11.64 -24.79 6.98
C SER A 82 -12.15 -26.16 6.54
N GLY A 83 -13.10 -26.16 5.62
CA GLY A 83 -13.68 -27.38 5.06
C GLY A 83 -14.77 -27.06 4.06
N ARG A 84 -15.79 -27.93 4.04
CA ARG A 84 -16.95 -27.82 3.16
C ARG A 84 -18.21 -28.31 3.87
N ALA A 85 -19.38 -28.08 3.27
CA ALA A 85 -20.61 -28.75 3.67
C ALA A 85 -20.51 -30.27 3.45
N ALA A 86 -21.15 -31.06 4.32
CA ALA A 86 -21.24 -32.50 4.16
C ALA A 86 -22.15 -32.90 2.98
N ASP A 87 -23.15 -32.07 2.68
CA ASP A 87 -24.17 -32.30 1.66
C ASP A 87 -23.88 -31.63 0.30
N SER A 88 -22.78 -30.87 0.17
CA SER A 88 -22.35 -30.26 -1.10
C SER A 88 -20.84 -30.29 -1.24
N ASN A 89 -20.34 -30.84 -2.34
CA ASN A 89 -18.91 -30.80 -2.68
C ASN A 89 -18.48 -29.42 -3.18
N ASN A 90 -19.40 -28.66 -3.78
CA ASN A 90 -19.16 -27.30 -4.25
C ASN A 90 -19.64 -26.31 -3.17
N SER A 91 -18.91 -26.32 -2.05
CA SER A 91 -19.18 -25.48 -0.90
C SER A 91 -17.89 -25.10 -0.18
N THR A 92 -17.93 -24.02 0.56
CA THR A 92 -16.78 -23.47 1.29
C THR A 92 -17.20 -23.24 2.73
N PHE A 93 -16.46 -23.80 3.68
CA PHE A 93 -16.66 -23.56 5.10
C PHE A 93 -15.38 -23.06 5.73
N TYR A 94 -15.48 -22.03 6.57
CA TYR A 94 -14.37 -21.59 7.40
C TYR A 94 -14.84 -20.87 8.66
N LEU A 95 -14.07 -21.05 9.74
CA LEU A 95 -14.14 -20.28 10.97
C LEU A 95 -12.74 -19.80 11.34
N LYS A 96 -12.62 -18.59 11.87
CA LYS A 96 -11.38 -18.03 12.39
C LYS A 96 -11.61 -17.23 13.67
N GLY A 97 -10.55 -17.08 14.45
CA GLY A 97 -10.53 -16.23 15.64
C GLY A 97 -9.66 -16.81 16.74
N SER A 98 -10.19 -16.90 17.95
CA SER A 98 -9.49 -17.39 19.13
C SER A 98 -10.31 -18.42 19.89
N ASN A 99 -9.74 -18.95 20.97
CA ASN A 99 -10.48 -19.78 21.94
C ASN A 99 -11.60 -19.03 22.69
N LYS A 100 -11.81 -17.73 22.43
CA LYS A 100 -12.88 -16.93 23.03
C LYS A 100 -13.90 -16.40 22.03
N SER A 101 -13.56 -16.36 20.75
CA SER A 101 -14.41 -15.79 19.71
C SER A 101 -14.13 -16.42 18.36
N LEU A 102 -15.18 -16.89 17.71
CA LEU A 102 -15.16 -17.40 16.34
C LEU A 102 -16.08 -16.56 15.44
N ARG A 103 -15.63 -16.36 14.20
CA ARG A 103 -16.43 -15.82 13.11
C ARG A 103 -16.11 -16.58 11.82
N GLY A 104 -17.04 -16.59 10.87
CA GLY A 104 -16.80 -17.14 9.54
C GLY A 104 -18.08 -17.52 8.84
N TYR A 105 -17.97 -18.37 7.82
CA TYR A 105 -19.08 -18.64 6.93
C TYR A 105 -19.13 -20.11 6.49
N LEU A 106 -20.34 -20.58 6.20
CA LEU A 106 -20.60 -21.73 5.35
C LEU A 106 -21.32 -21.24 4.09
N ILE A 107 -20.78 -21.55 2.93
CA ILE A 107 -21.28 -21.12 1.63
C ILE A 107 -21.54 -22.35 0.78
N LYS A 108 -22.77 -22.54 0.33
CA LYS A 108 -23.16 -23.63 -0.58
C LYS A 108 -23.44 -23.03 -1.96
N HIS A 109 -22.48 -23.16 -2.86
CA HIS A 109 -22.56 -22.55 -4.19
C HIS A 109 -23.70 -23.16 -5.03
N ASP A 110 -23.91 -24.48 -4.92
CA ASP A 110 -24.95 -25.20 -5.66
C ASP A 110 -26.37 -24.72 -5.32
N SER A 111 -26.66 -24.55 -4.02
CA SER A 111 -27.98 -24.14 -3.55
C SER A 111 -28.14 -22.63 -3.38
N LYS A 112 -27.07 -21.86 -3.63
CA LYS A 112 -27.00 -20.40 -3.43
C LYS A 112 -27.37 -19.96 -2.01
N GLN A 113 -26.94 -20.74 -1.02
CA GLN A 113 -27.18 -20.46 0.40
C GLN A 113 -25.88 -20.09 1.11
N ALA A 114 -25.96 -19.15 2.04
CA ALA A 114 -24.84 -18.80 2.90
C ALA A 114 -25.28 -18.67 4.35
N TYR A 115 -24.39 -19.02 5.26
CA TYR A 115 -24.62 -18.98 6.70
C TYR A 115 -23.45 -18.28 7.37
N GLU A 116 -23.74 -17.26 8.16
CA GLU A 116 -22.77 -16.51 8.93
C GLU A 116 -22.68 -17.05 10.34
N TYR A 117 -21.46 -17.30 10.79
CA TYR A 117 -21.14 -17.72 12.14
C TYR A 117 -20.54 -16.52 12.89
N SER A 118 -21.04 -16.26 14.10
CA SER A 118 -20.57 -15.17 14.96
C SER A 118 -20.57 -15.61 16.42
N THR A 119 -19.81 -14.91 17.26
CA THR A 119 -19.76 -15.15 18.70
C THR A 119 -20.26 -13.93 19.46
N ASP A 120 -21.13 -14.14 20.44
CA ASP A 120 -21.62 -13.08 21.30
C ASP A 120 -20.63 -12.72 22.43
N ALA A 121 -20.96 -11.70 23.23
CA ALA A 121 -20.14 -11.28 24.37
C ALA A 121 -20.00 -12.34 25.48
N LYS A 122 -20.82 -13.40 25.47
CA LYS A 122 -20.77 -14.51 26.42
C LYS A 122 -19.94 -15.69 25.91
N GLY A 123 -19.36 -15.59 24.72
CA GLY A 123 -18.58 -16.68 24.11
C GLY A 123 -19.48 -17.77 23.53
N ILE A 124 -20.73 -17.46 23.18
CA ILE A 124 -21.67 -18.36 22.54
C ILE A 124 -21.67 -18.13 21.03
N VAL A 125 -21.49 -19.21 20.27
CA VAL A 125 -21.48 -19.20 18.82
C VAL A 125 -22.90 -19.34 18.28
N PHE A 126 -23.25 -18.46 17.36
CA PHE A 126 -24.51 -18.47 16.62
C PHE A 126 -24.27 -18.66 15.12
N VAL A 127 -25.26 -19.23 14.44
CA VAL A 127 -25.31 -19.31 12.98
C VAL A 127 -26.63 -18.74 12.46
N VAL A 128 -26.56 -17.92 11.43
CA VAL A 128 -27.72 -17.28 10.79
C VAL A 128 -27.60 -17.42 9.27
N GLU A 129 -28.71 -17.72 8.58
CA GLU A 129 -28.71 -17.72 7.12
C GLU A 129 -28.72 -16.27 6.62
N VAL A 130 -27.80 -15.96 5.70
CA VAL A 130 -27.60 -14.64 5.10
C VAL A 130 -27.70 -14.75 3.57
N PRO A 131 -28.01 -13.64 2.87
CA PRO A 131 -27.95 -13.63 1.41
C PRO A 131 -26.56 -14.07 0.92
N ILE A 132 -26.48 -14.97 -0.07
CA ILE A 132 -25.17 -15.42 -0.58
C ILE A 132 -24.35 -14.26 -1.15
N ALA A 133 -25.02 -13.26 -1.74
CA ALA A 133 -24.40 -12.02 -2.22
C ALA A 133 -23.75 -11.17 -1.10
N LYS A 134 -24.06 -11.43 0.18
CA LYS A 134 -23.30 -10.84 1.29
C LYS A 134 -21.89 -11.42 1.38
N VAL A 135 -21.73 -12.71 1.07
CA VAL A 135 -20.50 -13.48 1.37
C VAL A 135 -19.67 -13.73 0.11
N ILE A 136 -20.33 -13.82 -1.03
CA ILE A 136 -19.73 -13.80 -2.37
C ILE A 136 -20.53 -12.78 -3.18
N PRO A 137 -20.11 -11.51 -3.14
CA PRO A 137 -20.80 -10.41 -3.81
C PRO A 137 -21.12 -10.67 -5.29
N ASP A 138 -20.28 -11.42 -5.99
CA ASP A 138 -20.45 -11.80 -7.41
C ASP A 138 -21.75 -12.56 -7.78
N PHE A 139 -22.50 -13.07 -6.81
CA PHE A 139 -23.73 -13.85 -7.04
C PHE A 139 -25.04 -13.04 -7.01
N ASP A 140 -25.00 -11.71 -7.10
CA ASP A 140 -26.23 -10.90 -7.17
C ASP A 140 -27.07 -11.22 -8.44
N ALA A 141 -28.29 -11.73 -8.21
CA ALA A 141 -29.21 -12.18 -9.24
C ALA A 141 -29.80 -11.04 -10.10
N LYS A 142 -29.81 -9.79 -9.62
CA LYS A 142 -30.28 -8.64 -10.43
C LYS A 142 -29.36 -8.37 -11.63
N TRP A 143 -28.12 -8.85 -11.58
CA TRP A 143 -27.08 -8.44 -12.52
C TRP A 143 -26.75 -9.47 -13.60
N VAL A 144 -26.96 -10.78 -13.38
CA VAL A 144 -26.84 -11.82 -14.42
C VAL A 144 -27.67 -11.51 -15.68
N ALA A 145 -28.75 -10.73 -15.52
CA ALA A 145 -29.60 -10.28 -16.63
C ALA A 145 -29.05 -9.05 -17.40
N ALA A 146 -28.18 -8.23 -16.78
CA ALA A 146 -27.64 -7.00 -17.38
C ALA A 146 -26.33 -7.21 -18.13
N THR A 147 -25.52 -8.21 -17.75
CA THR A 147 -24.19 -8.47 -18.35
C THR A 147 -24.22 -9.09 -19.74
N ASN A 148 -25.34 -9.68 -20.16
CA ASN A 148 -25.46 -10.27 -21.50
C ASN A 148 -25.57 -9.21 -22.63
N ALA A 149 -25.51 -7.91 -22.31
CA ALA A 149 -25.73 -6.83 -23.28
C ALA A 149 -24.52 -5.90 -23.53
N ALA A 150 -23.37 -6.05 -22.84
CA ALA A 150 -22.26 -5.11 -23.01
C ALA A 150 -20.88 -5.77 -22.90
N THR A 151 -20.55 -6.68 -23.82
CA THR A 151 -19.14 -6.91 -24.16
C THR A 151 -18.63 -5.70 -24.94
N ALA A 152 -18.22 -4.66 -24.22
CA ALA A 152 -17.45 -3.58 -24.83
C ALA A 152 -16.08 -4.15 -25.23
N THR A 153 -15.83 -4.22 -26.53
CA THR A 153 -14.49 -4.43 -27.08
C THR A 153 -13.64 -3.21 -26.68
N ILE A 154 -12.92 -3.31 -25.55
CA ILE A 154 -11.97 -2.26 -25.15
C ILE A 154 -10.73 -2.41 -26.02
N ALA A 155 -10.74 -1.74 -27.17
CA ALA A 155 -9.71 -1.87 -28.20
C ALA A 155 -8.35 -1.19 -27.84
N SER A 156 -8.26 -0.45 -26.74
CA SER A 156 -6.98 0.10 -26.25
C SER A 156 -7.07 0.55 -24.79
N ALA A 157 -6.59 -0.27 -23.86
CA ALA A 157 -6.29 0.22 -22.52
C ALA A 157 -5.08 1.16 -22.60
N VAL A 158 -5.14 2.34 -21.97
CA VAL A 158 -3.96 3.20 -21.83
C VAL A 158 -3.20 2.67 -20.63
N HIS A 159 -2.09 1.98 -20.89
CA HIS A 159 -1.30 1.40 -19.81
C HIS A 159 -0.58 2.49 -19.02
N PRO A 160 -0.50 2.34 -17.68
CA PRO A 160 0.42 3.12 -16.88
C PRO A 160 1.82 2.99 -17.47
N VAL A 161 2.52 4.12 -17.57
CA VAL A 161 3.92 4.15 -17.95
C VAL A 161 4.73 4.12 -16.66
N TYR A 162 5.75 3.27 -16.59
CA TYR A 162 6.67 3.29 -15.45
C TYR A 162 7.25 4.69 -15.28
N SER A 163 7.13 5.24 -14.06
CA SER A 163 7.81 6.47 -13.68
C SER A 163 9.31 6.34 -13.97
N ALA A 164 9.91 7.41 -14.50
CA ALA A 164 11.36 7.48 -14.68
C ALA A 164 12.10 7.51 -13.33
N PHE A 165 11.39 7.77 -12.23
CA PHE A 165 11.92 7.83 -10.88
C PHE A 165 11.83 6.46 -10.17
N ALA A 166 11.18 5.47 -10.78
CA ALA A 166 11.05 4.11 -10.25
C ALA A 166 12.38 3.33 -10.37
N GLN A 167 13.22 3.43 -9.35
CA GLN A 167 14.58 2.90 -9.27
C GLN A 167 14.71 1.76 -8.25
N ARG A 168 13.63 0.96 -8.07
CA ARG A 168 13.54 -0.15 -7.11
C ARG A 168 13.73 0.24 -5.64
N GLN A 169 13.14 1.38 -5.25
CA GLN A 169 13.08 1.82 -3.85
C GLN A 169 12.39 0.79 -2.94
N ALA A 170 11.48 -0.01 -3.50
CA ALA A 170 10.90 -1.20 -2.89
C ALA A 170 10.92 -2.37 -3.90
N PRO A 171 10.83 -3.64 -3.44
CA PRO A 171 10.91 -4.81 -4.32
C PRO A 171 9.92 -4.82 -5.49
N HIS A 172 8.74 -4.24 -5.30
CA HIS A 172 7.68 -4.16 -6.32
C HIS A 172 7.74 -2.89 -7.19
N ILE A 173 8.73 -2.01 -7.01
CA ILE A 173 8.87 -0.76 -7.76
C ILE A 173 9.84 -0.94 -8.94
N GLY A 174 9.45 -0.42 -10.11
CA GLY A 174 10.28 -0.44 -11.32
C GLY A 174 9.93 -1.57 -12.31
N PRO A 175 10.52 -1.56 -13.51
CA PRO A 175 10.18 -2.51 -14.58
C PRO A 175 10.60 -3.94 -14.24
N TYR A 176 10.06 -4.93 -14.97
CA TYR A 176 10.52 -6.31 -14.87
C TYR A 176 12.01 -6.41 -15.27
N ASN A 177 12.82 -7.12 -14.48
CA ASN A 177 14.25 -7.34 -14.70
C ASN A 177 14.62 -8.81 -14.51
N ASN A 178 13.87 -9.68 -15.19
CA ASN A 178 14.13 -11.12 -15.25
C ASN A 178 14.02 -11.86 -13.91
N GLU A 179 13.23 -11.34 -12.97
CA GLU A 179 12.95 -11.98 -11.71
C GLU A 179 12.27 -13.35 -11.90
N ASP A 180 12.51 -14.28 -10.97
CA ASP A 180 11.75 -15.53 -10.91
C ASP A 180 10.32 -15.23 -10.43
N VAL A 181 9.39 -15.18 -11.38
CA VAL A 181 7.98 -14.84 -11.11
C VAL A 181 7.25 -15.82 -10.18
N THR A 182 7.87 -16.96 -9.83
CA THR A 182 7.39 -17.90 -8.82
C THR A 182 7.89 -17.62 -7.40
N LYS A 183 8.72 -16.58 -7.23
CA LYS A 183 9.38 -16.25 -5.96
C LYS A 183 9.32 -14.76 -5.62
N LEU A 184 8.32 -14.04 -6.14
CA LEU A 184 8.18 -12.62 -5.91
C LEU A 184 7.72 -12.36 -4.46
N GLU A 185 8.23 -11.29 -3.85
CA GLU A 185 7.91 -10.88 -2.48
C GLU A 185 7.93 -9.35 -2.41
N SER A 186 6.80 -8.73 -2.06
CA SER A 186 6.71 -7.26 -2.03
C SER A 186 7.31 -6.69 -0.76
N LYS A 187 7.28 -7.46 0.32
CA LYS A 187 7.78 -7.07 1.64
C LYS A 187 8.39 -8.28 2.36
N PRO A 188 9.55 -8.78 1.90
CA PRO A 188 10.25 -9.90 2.54
C PRO A 188 10.41 -9.68 4.04
N GLY A 189 10.11 -10.71 4.83
CA GLY A 189 10.19 -10.66 6.29
C GLY A 189 8.95 -10.14 7.02
N SER A 190 7.92 -9.63 6.33
CA SER A 190 6.63 -9.38 6.98
C SER A 190 6.01 -10.70 7.48
N PRO A 191 5.47 -10.75 8.71
CA PRO A 191 4.77 -11.93 9.20
C PRO A 191 3.31 -12.01 8.71
N TRP A 192 2.81 -10.99 8.00
CA TRP A 192 1.56 -11.07 7.24
C TRP A 192 1.90 -11.39 5.78
N VAL A 193 1.26 -12.43 5.25
CA VAL A 193 1.58 -12.93 3.90
C VAL A 193 0.31 -13.20 3.14
N PHE A 194 0.19 -12.62 1.95
CA PHE A 194 -0.85 -12.97 1.00
C PHE A 194 -0.26 -13.71 -0.18
N TYR A 195 -0.69 -14.95 -0.38
CA TYR A 195 -0.15 -15.83 -1.39
C TYR A 195 -0.98 -15.78 -2.68
N LEU A 196 -0.37 -15.27 -3.74
CA LEU A 196 -0.86 -15.39 -5.10
C LEU A 196 -0.40 -16.74 -5.64
N ASN A 197 -1.24 -17.76 -5.53
CA ASN A 197 -0.91 -19.11 -5.97
C ASN A 197 -1.03 -19.21 -7.50
N THR A 198 0.11 -19.13 -8.17
CA THR A 198 0.21 -19.16 -9.63
C THR A 198 0.45 -20.56 -10.19
N THR A 199 0.55 -21.60 -9.35
CA THR A 199 1.02 -22.94 -9.78
C THR A 199 0.22 -23.50 -10.96
N ALA A 200 -1.11 -23.32 -11.00
CA ALA A 200 -1.93 -23.87 -12.08
C ALA A 200 -1.73 -23.19 -13.44
N VAL A 201 -1.17 -21.97 -13.46
CA VAL A 201 -0.92 -21.19 -14.70
C VAL A 201 0.56 -21.18 -15.10
N MET A 202 1.37 -22.05 -14.50
CA MET A 202 2.82 -22.13 -14.71
C MET A 202 3.24 -23.56 -15.07
N SER A 203 4.27 -23.68 -15.92
CA SER A 203 5.07 -24.89 -16.11
C SER A 203 6.49 -24.63 -15.63
N GLY A 204 6.81 -25.06 -14.42
CA GLY A 204 8.04 -24.63 -13.73
C GLY A 204 7.99 -23.12 -13.46
N SER A 205 8.96 -22.36 -13.99
CA SER A 205 8.97 -20.89 -13.91
C SER A 205 8.45 -20.19 -15.17
N THR A 206 7.89 -20.94 -16.13
CA THR A 206 7.36 -20.39 -17.39
C THR A 206 5.84 -20.30 -17.34
N PRO A 207 5.24 -19.11 -17.54
CA PRO A 207 3.78 -18.99 -17.60
C PRO A 207 3.17 -19.69 -18.82
N LEU A 208 1.94 -20.18 -18.66
CA LEU A 208 1.18 -20.88 -19.70
C LEU A 208 0.39 -19.91 -20.59
N ASN A 209 -0.19 -20.43 -21.68
CA ASN A 209 -1.14 -19.73 -22.57
C ASN A 209 -0.62 -18.43 -23.21
N GLY A 210 0.68 -18.32 -23.45
CA GLY A 210 1.26 -17.12 -24.07
C GLY A 210 1.38 -15.92 -23.13
N VAL A 211 1.09 -16.08 -21.84
CA VAL A 211 1.36 -15.06 -20.82
C VAL A 211 2.88 -14.93 -20.65
N THR A 212 3.40 -13.70 -20.67
CA THR A 212 4.83 -13.47 -20.46
C THR A 212 5.17 -13.37 -18.96
N LYS A 213 6.44 -13.57 -18.61
CA LYS A 213 6.90 -13.31 -17.24
C LYS A 213 6.69 -11.86 -16.83
N GLU A 214 6.82 -10.92 -17.76
CA GLU A 214 6.53 -9.51 -17.50
C GLU A 214 5.04 -9.28 -17.18
N ASN A 215 4.11 -9.95 -17.86
CA ASN A 215 2.69 -9.87 -17.49
C ASN A 215 2.44 -10.43 -16.08
N MET A 216 3.08 -11.54 -15.71
CA MET A 216 2.98 -12.09 -14.35
C MET A 216 3.57 -11.17 -13.30
N TYR A 217 4.73 -10.55 -13.60
CA TYR A 217 5.36 -9.57 -12.72
C TYR A 217 4.46 -8.35 -12.54
N ARG A 218 3.92 -7.78 -13.62
CA ARG A 218 2.98 -6.64 -13.54
C ARG A 218 1.71 -6.98 -12.75
N ALA A 219 1.12 -8.16 -12.96
CA ALA A 219 -0.04 -8.60 -12.18
C ALA A 219 0.25 -8.62 -10.68
N TRP A 220 1.40 -9.20 -10.29
CA TRP A 220 1.85 -9.21 -8.91
C TRP A 220 2.16 -7.78 -8.40
N GLN A 221 2.80 -6.93 -9.21
CA GLN A 221 3.12 -5.55 -8.85
C GLN A 221 1.87 -4.72 -8.57
N VAL A 222 0.81 -4.90 -9.36
CA VAL A 222 -0.46 -4.19 -9.14
C VAL A 222 -1.00 -4.54 -7.75
N VAL A 223 -1.13 -5.83 -7.41
CA VAL A 223 -1.57 -6.24 -6.07
C VAL A 223 -0.62 -5.72 -5.00
N ALA A 224 0.69 -5.84 -5.20
CA ALA A 224 1.69 -5.36 -4.25
C ALA A 224 1.57 -3.85 -3.98
N SER A 225 1.29 -3.04 -5.00
CA SER A 225 1.17 -1.58 -4.89
C SER A 225 -0.11 -1.18 -4.12
N GLN A 226 -1.23 -1.85 -4.38
CA GLN A 226 -2.52 -1.54 -3.73
C GLN A 226 -2.56 -1.90 -2.23
N TYR A 227 -1.60 -2.72 -1.78
CA TYR A 227 -1.43 -3.11 -0.37
C TYR A 227 -0.09 -2.64 0.22
N SER A 228 0.67 -1.79 -0.48
CA SER A 228 2.06 -1.46 -0.12
C SER A 228 2.18 -0.70 1.20
N MET A 229 1.11 0.00 1.59
CA MET A 229 0.95 0.73 2.85
C MET A 229 0.79 -0.18 4.07
N TYR A 230 0.34 -1.42 3.87
CA TYR A 230 0.23 -2.41 4.92
C TYR A 230 1.53 -3.18 5.08
N ASN A 231 1.82 -3.60 6.31
CA ASN A 231 2.88 -4.53 6.60
C ASN A 231 2.47 -5.95 6.17
N ILE A 232 2.22 -6.16 4.88
CA ILE A 232 1.86 -7.44 4.28
C ILE A 232 2.77 -7.74 3.10
N ASN A 233 3.27 -8.98 3.03
CA ASN A 233 4.04 -9.49 1.91
C ASN A 233 3.09 -10.13 0.89
N ILE A 234 2.89 -9.46 -0.24
CA ILE A 234 2.21 -10.06 -1.39
C ILE A 234 3.25 -10.91 -2.11
N THR A 235 3.03 -12.22 -2.18
CA THR A 235 4.05 -13.17 -2.65
C THR A 235 3.51 -14.20 -3.61
N THR A 236 4.35 -14.62 -4.56
CA THR A 236 4.15 -15.84 -5.36
C THR A 236 4.98 -17.03 -4.86
N ASN A 237 5.74 -16.84 -3.77
CA ASN A 237 6.61 -17.84 -3.18
C ASN A 237 5.85 -18.75 -2.19
N ALA A 238 5.57 -19.99 -2.60
CA ALA A 238 4.88 -20.96 -1.77
C ALA A 238 5.60 -21.27 -0.45
N ALA A 239 6.94 -21.22 -0.43
CA ALA A 239 7.71 -21.50 0.78
C ALA A 239 7.49 -20.42 1.85
N VAL A 240 7.44 -19.15 1.44
CA VAL A 240 7.18 -18.00 2.32
C VAL A 240 5.78 -18.10 2.92
N TYR A 241 4.77 -18.38 2.09
CA TYR A 241 3.41 -18.62 2.56
C TYR A 241 3.33 -19.79 3.54
N ASN A 242 3.93 -20.93 3.22
CA ASN A 242 3.87 -22.11 4.09
C ASN A 242 4.57 -21.87 5.44
N ALA A 243 5.67 -21.11 5.45
CA ALA A 243 6.35 -20.70 6.68
C ALA A 243 5.46 -19.79 7.53
N ALA A 244 4.90 -18.73 6.93
CA ALA A 244 4.00 -17.81 7.63
C ALA A 244 2.74 -18.50 8.16
N LYS A 245 2.12 -19.37 7.36
CA LYS A 245 0.94 -20.15 7.72
C LYS A 245 1.20 -21.07 8.92
N SER A 246 2.40 -21.67 8.97
CA SER A 246 2.81 -22.54 10.07
C SER A 246 3.08 -21.76 11.36
N ALA A 247 3.56 -20.52 11.24
CA ALA A 247 3.85 -19.64 12.37
C ALA A 247 2.57 -19.02 12.96
N ASN A 248 1.71 -18.45 12.10
CA ASN A 248 0.43 -17.86 12.49
C ASN A 248 -0.50 -17.81 11.27
N ILE A 249 -1.40 -18.78 11.17
CA ILE A 249 -2.35 -18.87 10.05
C ILE A 249 -3.26 -17.64 9.93
N LEU A 250 -3.58 -16.97 11.05
CA LEU A 250 -4.45 -15.78 11.05
C LEU A 250 -3.83 -14.58 10.34
N ARG A 251 -2.54 -14.64 10.01
CA ARG A 251 -1.82 -13.61 9.25
C ARG A 251 -1.61 -14.00 7.79
N THR A 252 -2.31 -15.01 7.30
CA THR A 252 -2.10 -15.52 5.95
C THR A 252 -3.37 -15.55 5.12
N GLY A 253 -3.25 -15.17 3.85
CA GLY A 253 -4.30 -15.31 2.84
C GLY A 253 -3.78 -16.06 1.63
N VAL A 254 -4.69 -16.61 0.83
CA VAL A 254 -4.35 -17.31 -0.40
C VAL A 254 -5.44 -17.11 -1.44
N ILE A 255 -5.02 -16.87 -2.68
CA ILE A 255 -5.89 -16.88 -3.85
C ILE A 255 -5.28 -17.74 -4.95
N ASN A 256 -6.10 -18.56 -5.59
CA ASN A 256 -5.64 -19.51 -6.60
C ASN A 256 -5.91 -18.98 -8.01
N PHE A 257 -4.84 -18.77 -8.78
CA PHE A 257 -4.97 -18.62 -10.22
C PHE A 257 -5.36 -19.97 -10.80
N VAL A 258 -6.35 -19.99 -11.70
CA VAL A 258 -6.79 -21.21 -12.38
C VAL A 258 -6.60 -21.09 -13.89
N ASN A 259 -6.28 -22.20 -14.53
CA ASN A 259 -6.06 -22.25 -15.97
C ASN A 259 -7.36 -22.50 -16.75
N GLN A 260 -8.36 -21.67 -16.48
CA GLN A 260 -9.68 -21.75 -17.11
C GLN A 260 -10.31 -20.36 -17.13
N ASP A 261 -11.20 -20.14 -18.10
CA ASP A 261 -11.95 -18.89 -18.20
C ASP A 261 -13.16 -18.93 -17.27
N GLY A 262 -13.54 -17.78 -16.72
CA GLY A 262 -14.66 -17.68 -15.80
C GLY A 262 -14.66 -16.37 -15.04
N ARG A 263 -15.53 -16.27 -14.03
CA ARG A 263 -15.63 -15.11 -13.13
C ARG A 263 -14.83 -15.39 -11.86
N SER A 264 -13.84 -14.54 -11.60
CA SER A 264 -13.11 -14.53 -10.32
C SER A 264 -14.07 -14.29 -9.17
N ASN A 265 -13.72 -14.84 -8.00
CA ASN A 265 -14.49 -14.66 -6.78
C ASN A 265 -13.63 -15.02 -5.58
N ALA A 266 -13.94 -14.41 -4.44
CA ALA A 266 -13.29 -14.70 -3.19
C ALA A 266 -14.30 -14.72 -2.02
N PRO A 267 -14.15 -15.68 -1.08
CA PRO A 267 -15.01 -15.73 0.10
C PRO A 267 -14.67 -14.59 1.07
N LEU A 268 -15.71 -13.86 1.51
CA LEU A 268 -15.57 -12.69 2.39
C LEU A 268 -14.88 -13.01 3.72
N SER A 269 -13.91 -12.20 4.12
CA SER A 269 -13.18 -12.36 5.39
C SER A 269 -12.50 -13.73 5.54
N SER A 270 -12.04 -14.35 4.45
CA SER A 270 -11.31 -15.63 4.47
C SER A 270 -9.82 -15.49 4.78
N PHE A 271 -9.26 -14.26 4.79
CA PHE A 271 -7.91 -14.01 5.30
C PHE A 271 -7.78 -14.57 6.72
N GLY A 272 -6.68 -15.24 7.00
CA GLY A 272 -6.48 -15.98 8.24
C GLY A 272 -6.94 -17.43 8.20
N THR A 273 -7.33 -17.96 7.04
CA THR A 273 -7.78 -19.33 6.84
C THR A 273 -7.12 -19.97 5.61
N THR A 274 -7.37 -21.26 5.38
CA THR A 274 -6.95 -21.93 4.14
C THR A 274 -7.98 -21.84 3.01
N SER A 275 -9.13 -21.18 3.23
CA SER A 275 -10.15 -20.99 2.20
C SER A 275 -9.67 -19.96 1.19
N ALA A 276 -9.35 -20.42 -0.01
CA ALA A 276 -8.81 -19.59 -1.06
C ALA A 276 -9.90 -18.95 -1.91
N GLY A 277 -9.64 -17.73 -2.41
CA GLY A 277 -10.35 -17.22 -3.58
C GLY A 277 -9.91 -17.93 -4.87
N THR A 278 -10.62 -17.66 -5.95
CA THR A 278 -10.32 -18.17 -7.29
C THR A 278 -10.17 -17.01 -8.27
N LEU A 279 -9.02 -16.95 -8.93
CA LEU A 279 -8.70 -16.02 -10.01
C LEU A 279 -8.77 -16.75 -11.34
N TYR A 280 -9.85 -16.53 -12.08
CA TYR A 280 -10.01 -17.08 -13.42
C TYR A 280 -9.20 -16.27 -14.44
N ARG A 281 -8.84 -16.93 -15.54
CA ARG A 281 -8.30 -16.20 -16.69
C ARG A 281 -9.40 -15.28 -17.20
N ASN A 282 -9.05 -14.02 -17.39
CA ASN A 282 -9.94 -13.04 -17.96
C ASN A 282 -10.20 -13.41 -19.45
N PRO A 283 -11.43 -13.76 -19.85
CA PRO A 283 -11.69 -14.21 -21.21
C PRO A 283 -11.52 -13.05 -22.20
N SER A 284 -10.81 -13.31 -23.29
CA SER A 284 -10.74 -12.53 -24.54
C SER A 284 -9.80 -11.30 -24.63
N SER A 285 -8.70 -11.52 -25.36
CA SER A 285 -8.14 -10.69 -26.45
C SER A 285 -8.09 -9.16 -26.29
N GLY A 286 -6.89 -8.64 -26.01
CA GLY A 286 -6.52 -7.23 -26.26
C GLY A 286 -6.22 -6.40 -25.02
N PHE A 287 -6.63 -6.86 -23.84
CA PHE A 287 -6.29 -6.25 -22.56
C PHE A 287 -4.90 -6.74 -22.08
N ASP A 288 -4.03 -5.88 -21.53
CA ASP A 288 -2.79 -6.35 -20.88
C ASP A 288 -3.20 -7.26 -19.72
N TYR A 289 -2.90 -8.54 -19.91
CA TYR A 289 -3.18 -9.59 -18.94
C TYR A 289 -2.66 -9.20 -17.55
N GLY A 290 -1.49 -8.54 -17.47
CA GLY A 290 -0.89 -8.09 -16.22
C GLY A 290 -1.72 -7.03 -15.50
N TYR A 291 -2.19 -6.02 -16.22
CA TYR A 291 -3.03 -4.96 -15.65
C TYR A 291 -4.38 -5.50 -15.17
N GLY A 292 -5.11 -6.19 -16.05
CA GLY A 292 -6.47 -6.63 -15.74
C GLY A 292 -6.53 -7.70 -14.65
N ILE A 293 -5.69 -8.74 -14.75
CA ILE A 293 -5.67 -9.78 -13.72
C ILE A 293 -5.11 -9.25 -12.41
N GLY A 294 -4.19 -8.27 -12.44
CA GLY A 294 -3.66 -7.61 -11.25
C GLY A 294 -4.75 -6.83 -10.50
N MET A 295 -5.56 -6.05 -11.22
CA MET A 295 -6.69 -5.33 -10.62
C MET A 295 -7.77 -6.26 -10.11
N THR A 296 -8.13 -7.30 -10.88
CA THR A 296 -9.04 -8.35 -10.40
C THR A 296 -8.48 -8.98 -9.12
N ALA A 297 -7.20 -9.35 -9.10
CA ALA A 297 -6.59 -9.95 -7.93
C ALA A 297 -6.61 -9.03 -6.71
N ALA A 298 -6.30 -7.73 -6.87
CA ALA A 298 -6.35 -6.77 -5.78
C ALA A 298 -7.77 -6.63 -5.18
N HIS A 299 -8.79 -6.65 -6.05
CA HIS A 299 -10.21 -6.65 -5.68
C HIS A 299 -10.62 -7.91 -4.92
N GLU A 300 -10.28 -9.09 -5.43
CA GLU A 300 -10.60 -10.37 -4.77
C GLU A 300 -9.86 -10.52 -3.43
N VAL A 301 -8.62 -10.04 -3.34
CA VAL A 301 -7.90 -9.95 -2.06
C VAL A 301 -8.69 -9.08 -1.07
N GLY A 302 -9.33 -8.00 -1.54
CA GLY A 302 -10.18 -7.12 -0.74
C GLY A 302 -11.37 -7.85 -0.12
N HIS A 303 -12.04 -8.72 -0.89
CA HIS A 303 -13.05 -9.62 -0.34
C HIS A 303 -12.48 -10.55 0.73
N GLN A 304 -11.30 -11.14 0.53
CA GLN A 304 -10.69 -11.98 1.56
C GLN A 304 -10.34 -11.18 2.82
N MET A 305 -10.05 -9.88 2.71
CA MET A 305 -9.92 -8.97 3.86
C MET A 305 -11.27 -8.59 4.49
N GLY A 306 -12.38 -8.79 3.79
CA GLY A 306 -13.72 -8.56 4.32
C GLY A 306 -14.42 -7.32 3.77
N MET A 307 -13.99 -6.80 2.62
CA MET A 307 -14.63 -5.68 1.94
C MET A 307 -15.73 -6.16 1.00
N SER A 308 -16.84 -5.44 0.93
CA SER A 308 -17.91 -5.63 -0.06
C SER A 308 -17.67 -4.72 -1.27
N HIS A 309 -18.48 -4.85 -2.32
CA HIS A 309 -18.38 -3.94 -3.47
C HIS A 309 -18.70 -2.49 -3.09
N ASP A 310 -17.99 -1.56 -3.69
CA ASP A 310 -18.34 -0.15 -3.71
C ASP A 310 -19.49 0.07 -4.69
N HIS A 311 -20.71 0.17 -4.18
CA HIS A 311 -21.91 0.39 -4.97
C HIS A 311 -22.19 1.87 -5.19
N GLY A 312 -22.67 2.23 -6.39
CA GLY A 312 -23.13 3.59 -6.67
C GLY A 312 -23.52 3.82 -8.13
N GLY A 313 -23.48 5.09 -8.54
CA GLY A 313 -23.70 5.50 -9.94
C GLY A 313 -25.10 5.18 -10.46
N THR A 314 -25.17 4.47 -11.58
CA THR A 314 -26.45 4.18 -12.28
C THR A 314 -27.28 3.06 -11.63
N GLY A 315 -26.84 2.56 -10.47
CA GLY A 315 -27.50 1.49 -9.72
C GLY A 315 -26.96 0.09 -10.04
N GLY A 316 -25.72 -0.01 -10.51
CA GLY A 316 -25.01 -1.27 -10.78
C GLY A 316 -24.37 -1.91 -9.54
N GLU A 317 -23.86 -3.13 -9.72
CA GLU A 317 -23.08 -3.90 -8.72
C GLU A 317 -21.77 -3.20 -8.31
N TYR A 318 -21.24 -2.38 -9.20
CA TYR A 318 -19.97 -1.69 -8.99
C TYR A 318 -20.13 -0.22 -9.39
N PHE A 319 -19.59 0.67 -8.56
CA PHE A 319 -19.47 2.07 -8.91
C PHE A 319 -18.46 2.26 -10.04
N GLU A 320 -18.83 3.02 -11.05
CA GLU A 320 -18.11 3.21 -12.31
C GLU A 320 -16.90 4.16 -12.18
N GLY A 321 -16.76 4.84 -11.04
CA GLY A 321 -15.79 5.90 -10.84
C GLY A 321 -16.24 7.25 -11.42
N ILE A 322 -15.35 8.23 -11.37
CA ILE A 322 -15.60 9.62 -11.77
C ILE A 322 -14.58 10.03 -12.82
N ALA A 323 -14.98 9.93 -14.09
CA ALA A 323 -14.11 10.15 -15.24
C ALA A 323 -13.44 11.55 -15.26
N ALA A 324 -14.11 12.58 -14.73
CA ALA A 324 -13.55 13.94 -14.65
C ALA A 324 -12.25 14.00 -13.85
N TYR A 325 -12.08 13.11 -12.88
CA TYR A 325 -10.89 13.00 -12.04
C TYR A 325 -10.10 11.73 -12.32
N GLN A 326 -10.49 10.92 -13.32
CA GLN A 326 -9.93 9.60 -13.62
C GLN A 326 -9.76 8.73 -12.37
N TRP A 327 -10.74 8.78 -11.46
CA TRP A 327 -10.69 8.13 -10.16
C TRP A 327 -11.79 7.10 -10.02
N GLY A 328 -11.54 6.01 -9.29
CA GLY A 328 -12.58 5.12 -8.79
C GLY A 328 -12.10 4.25 -7.64
N PRO A 329 -13.00 3.55 -6.95
CA PRO A 329 -12.62 2.67 -5.86
C PRO A 329 -12.15 1.30 -6.36
N ILE A 330 -11.21 0.67 -5.65
CA ILE A 330 -10.71 -0.69 -5.96
C ILE A 330 -11.84 -1.71 -5.90
N MET A 331 -12.77 -1.58 -4.95
CA MET A 331 -13.95 -2.42 -4.84
C MET A 331 -15.08 -2.03 -5.82
N GLY A 332 -14.82 -1.12 -6.77
CA GLY A 332 -15.72 -0.72 -7.85
C GLY A 332 -15.35 -1.29 -9.22
N ASN A 333 -15.82 -0.64 -10.28
CA ASN A 333 -15.67 -1.13 -11.65
C ASN A 333 -14.40 -0.60 -12.32
N TYR A 334 -13.28 -1.29 -12.14
CA TYR A 334 -12.01 -0.87 -12.74
C TYR A 334 -12.03 -0.85 -14.29
N TRP A 335 -12.95 -1.57 -14.93
CA TRP A 335 -13.03 -1.65 -16.40
C TRP A 335 -13.41 -0.32 -17.06
N MET A 336 -14.16 0.54 -16.38
CA MET A 336 -14.62 1.81 -16.96
C MET A 336 -13.52 2.85 -17.10
N GLY A 337 -12.42 2.70 -16.35
CA GLY A 337 -11.25 3.57 -16.43
C GLY A 337 -10.10 3.02 -17.27
N ALA A 338 -10.33 1.96 -18.04
CA ALA A 338 -9.27 1.33 -18.85
C ALA A 338 -8.61 2.28 -19.86
N ASN A 339 -9.30 3.34 -20.31
CA ASN A 339 -8.78 4.36 -21.23
C ASN A 339 -8.22 5.60 -20.54
N TRP A 340 -8.18 5.64 -19.20
CA TRP A 340 -7.64 6.76 -18.44
C TRP A 340 -6.12 6.67 -18.35
N ALA A 341 -5.43 7.69 -18.85
CA ALA A 341 -3.98 7.73 -18.87
C ALA A 341 -3.34 7.76 -17.47
N ASN A 342 -4.02 8.38 -16.51
CA ASN A 342 -3.55 8.53 -15.12
C ASN A 342 -4.65 8.07 -14.14
N SER A 343 -5.21 6.88 -14.40
CA SER A 343 -6.22 6.31 -13.50
C SER A 343 -5.70 6.21 -12.06
N LEU A 344 -6.54 6.60 -11.12
CA LEU A 344 -6.29 6.48 -9.69
C LEU A 344 -7.35 5.57 -9.09
N TRP A 345 -6.95 4.37 -8.69
CA TRP A 345 -7.81 3.46 -7.96
C TRP A 345 -7.40 3.48 -6.50
N THR A 346 -8.33 3.68 -5.58
CA THR A 346 -8.02 3.77 -4.15
C THR A 346 -8.98 2.94 -3.33
N TRP A 347 -8.63 2.68 -2.06
CA TRP A 347 -9.62 2.22 -1.09
C TRP A 347 -10.63 3.33 -0.81
N SER A 348 -11.83 2.93 -0.37
CA SER A 348 -12.99 3.80 -0.24
C SER A 348 -13.53 3.82 1.19
N LYS A 349 -14.26 4.90 1.49
CA LYS A 349 -15.21 4.90 2.60
C LYS A 349 -16.61 5.40 2.21
N GLY A 350 -16.94 5.29 0.92
CA GLY A 350 -18.23 5.69 0.37
C GLY A 350 -18.50 7.20 0.41
N GLU A 351 -17.49 8.04 0.15
CA GLU A 351 -17.64 9.50 0.26
C GLU A 351 -18.36 10.15 -0.94
N TYR A 352 -18.45 9.44 -2.07
CA TYR A 352 -19.06 9.92 -3.30
C TYR A 352 -20.58 9.96 -3.19
N ASN A 353 -21.20 10.90 -3.90
CA ASN A 353 -22.63 11.25 -3.72
C ASN A 353 -23.63 10.10 -3.98
N THR A 354 -23.25 9.10 -4.76
CA THR A 354 -24.09 7.95 -5.12
C THR A 354 -23.72 6.69 -4.35
N ALA A 355 -22.79 6.77 -3.40
CA ALA A 355 -22.39 5.64 -2.58
C ALA A 355 -23.60 5.05 -1.85
N THR A 356 -23.72 3.73 -1.90
CA THR A 356 -24.68 2.99 -1.07
C THR A 356 -24.01 1.97 -0.15
N ASN A 357 -22.70 1.78 -0.32
CA ASN A 357 -21.81 1.14 0.65
C ASN A 357 -20.94 2.21 1.32
N PHE A 358 -20.77 2.12 2.64
CA PHE A 358 -20.02 3.06 3.48
C PHE A 358 -19.03 2.31 4.40
N GLU A 359 -18.61 1.12 3.98
CA GLU A 359 -17.50 0.39 4.60
C GLU A 359 -16.23 1.25 4.62
N ASP A 360 -15.45 1.15 5.69
CA ASP A 360 -14.17 1.84 5.81
C ASP A 360 -13.07 0.83 5.48
N ASP A 361 -12.69 0.77 4.21
CA ASP A 361 -11.83 -0.27 3.64
C ASP A 361 -10.46 -0.31 4.35
N LEU A 362 -9.88 0.86 4.62
CA LEU A 362 -8.60 0.92 5.32
C LEU A 362 -8.71 0.35 6.74
N ARG A 363 -9.81 0.65 7.45
CA ARG A 363 -10.06 0.10 8.78
C ARG A 363 -10.35 -1.40 8.75
N ILE A 364 -11.02 -1.92 7.72
CA ILE A 364 -11.28 -3.36 7.59
C ILE A 364 -9.95 -4.12 7.57
N THR A 365 -8.99 -3.71 6.75
CA THR A 365 -7.67 -4.36 6.69
C THR A 365 -6.86 -4.12 7.97
N ASN A 366 -6.78 -2.87 8.43
CA ASN A 366 -5.94 -2.52 9.57
C ASN A 366 -6.42 -3.10 10.90
N VAL A 367 -7.72 -2.91 11.19
CA VAL A 367 -8.30 -3.17 12.50
C VAL A 367 -9.02 -4.52 12.54
N ASN A 368 -9.87 -4.82 11.55
CA ASN A 368 -10.69 -6.04 11.60
C ASN A 368 -9.87 -7.30 11.27
N GLU A 369 -8.95 -7.18 10.31
CA GLU A 369 -8.02 -8.24 9.91
C GLU A 369 -6.63 -8.10 10.55
N ASN A 370 -6.43 -7.06 11.37
CA ASN A 370 -5.23 -6.86 12.18
C ASN A 370 -3.94 -6.87 11.34
N VAL A 371 -3.96 -6.23 10.17
CA VAL A 371 -2.79 -6.02 9.31
C VAL A 371 -2.30 -4.58 9.50
N PRO A 372 -1.23 -4.34 10.28
CA PRO A 372 -0.83 -2.98 10.60
C PRO A 372 -0.34 -2.25 9.34
N PHE A 373 -0.44 -0.91 9.33
CA PHE A 373 0.32 -0.10 8.38
C PHE A 373 1.82 -0.34 8.57
N VAL A 374 2.62 -0.07 7.54
CA VAL A 374 4.08 -0.02 7.69
C VAL A 374 4.47 1.11 8.63
N ALA A 375 5.70 1.07 9.14
CA ALA A 375 6.24 2.18 9.88
C ALA A 375 6.52 3.35 8.93
N ASP A 376 6.14 4.55 9.35
CA ASP A 376 6.47 5.82 8.73
C ASP A 376 7.99 5.91 8.49
N ASP A 377 8.37 6.18 7.24
CA ASP A 377 9.77 6.22 6.82
C ASP A 377 10.41 7.61 7.03
N ASN A 378 9.63 8.61 7.46
CA ASN A 378 10.02 10.02 7.61
C ASN A 378 9.51 10.69 8.91
N VAL A 379 9.32 9.92 9.98
CA VAL A 379 8.80 10.38 11.30
C VAL A 379 9.38 11.70 11.81
N ASN A 380 10.70 11.92 11.63
CA ASN A 380 11.41 13.08 12.16
C ASN A 380 11.78 14.13 11.09
N GLY A 381 11.31 13.95 9.86
CA GLY A 381 11.85 14.69 8.71
C GLY A 381 13.21 14.16 8.26
N LYS A 382 13.54 14.41 6.99
CA LYS A 382 14.83 14.13 6.36
C LYS A 382 15.43 15.43 5.81
N ALA A 383 16.74 15.45 5.56
CA ALA A 383 17.30 16.49 4.72
C ALA A 383 16.98 16.17 3.25
N LEU A 384 16.59 17.17 2.45
CA LEU A 384 16.54 17.01 1.00
C LEU A 384 17.98 16.90 0.50
N VAL A 385 18.30 15.80 -0.19
CA VAL A 385 19.65 15.56 -0.70
C VAL A 385 19.80 16.29 -2.04
N ILE A 386 20.60 17.35 -2.02
CA ILE A 386 20.92 18.19 -3.18
C ILE A 386 22.42 18.05 -3.46
N SER A 387 22.79 17.70 -4.69
CA SER A 387 24.19 17.60 -5.09
C SER A 387 24.91 18.96 -5.06
N ASN A 388 26.24 18.94 -5.16
CA ASN A 388 27.04 20.16 -5.30
C ASN A 388 26.74 20.95 -6.60
N THR A 389 26.17 20.31 -7.60
CA THR A 389 25.69 20.94 -8.85
C THR A 389 24.22 21.39 -8.76
N GLY A 390 23.60 21.25 -7.60
CA GLY A 390 22.20 21.62 -7.38
C GLY A 390 21.20 20.56 -7.82
N VAL A 391 21.62 19.34 -8.17
CA VAL A 391 20.72 18.28 -8.66
C VAL A 391 20.05 17.57 -7.50
N ILE A 392 18.73 17.33 -7.63
CA ILE A 392 17.91 16.52 -6.74
C ILE A 392 17.56 15.24 -7.50
N GLY A 393 17.93 14.08 -6.97
CA GLY A 393 17.75 12.79 -7.64
C GLY A 393 16.84 11.81 -6.88
N PRO A 394 16.03 11.00 -7.58
CA PRO A 394 15.04 10.11 -6.94
C PRO A 394 15.65 8.89 -6.24
N ALA A 395 16.93 8.59 -6.47
CA ALA A 395 17.67 7.55 -5.76
C ALA A 395 17.83 7.85 -4.26
N GLN A 396 17.85 9.13 -3.89
CA GLN A 396 18.13 9.61 -2.54
C GLN A 396 16.96 10.39 -1.94
N ASN A 397 16.02 10.81 -2.79
CA ASN A 397 14.89 11.65 -2.44
C ASN A 397 13.59 10.94 -2.81
N PHE A 398 13.14 10.06 -1.92
CA PHE A 398 11.90 9.29 -2.04
C PHE A 398 11.33 9.02 -0.63
N GLY A 399 10.08 8.60 -0.57
CA GLY A 399 9.41 8.19 0.66
C GLY A 399 8.09 7.49 0.37
N GLN A 400 7.34 7.16 1.42
CA GLN A 400 6.06 6.50 1.33
C GLN A 400 5.03 7.20 2.23
N ILE A 401 3.93 7.66 1.64
CA ILE A 401 2.76 8.07 2.41
C ILE A 401 1.97 6.81 2.75
N GLU A 402 2.07 6.32 3.98
CA GLU A 402 1.60 4.99 4.37
C GLU A 402 0.24 4.97 5.08
N LYS A 403 -0.23 6.11 5.57
CA LYS A 403 -1.57 6.19 6.20
C LYS A 403 -2.20 7.56 5.98
N THR A 404 -3.51 7.62 6.13
CA THR A 404 -4.23 8.90 6.10
C THR A 404 -3.67 9.85 7.15
N GLY A 405 -3.28 11.05 6.72
CA GLY A 405 -2.73 12.08 7.59
C GLY A 405 -1.22 11.95 7.84
N ASP A 406 -0.55 10.98 7.24
CA ASP A 406 0.91 10.98 7.16
C ASP A 406 1.42 12.15 6.29
N THR A 407 2.57 12.71 6.71
CA THR A 407 3.25 13.77 5.98
C THR A 407 4.76 13.61 6.08
N ASP A 408 5.41 13.62 4.93
CA ASP A 408 6.86 13.52 4.83
C ASP A 408 7.50 14.90 4.73
N ALA A 409 8.41 15.22 5.65
CA ALA A 409 9.09 16.50 5.68
C ALA A 409 10.54 16.40 5.17
N PHE A 410 10.92 17.28 4.25
CA PHE A 410 12.30 17.44 3.77
C PHE A 410 12.81 18.85 4.01
N THR A 411 13.88 19.01 4.77
CA THR A 411 14.50 20.32 5.03
C THR A 411 15.62 20.61 4.04
N PHE A 412 15.70 21.85 3.57
CA PHE A 412 16.81 22.34 2.75
C PHE A 412 17.08 23.82 3.01
N THR A 413 18.28 24.28 2.67
CA THR A 413 18.66 25.68 2.83
C THR A 413 19.06 26.26 1.48
N VAL A 414 18.61 27.49 1.25
CA VAL A 414 19.00 28.32 0.11
C VAL A 414 19.94 29.40 0.64
N THR A 415 21.12 29.52 0.07
CA THR A 415 22.20 30.42 0.53
C THR A 415 22.23 31.76 -0.23
N GLY A 416 21.41 31.92 -1.27
CA GLY A 416 21.29 33.10 -2.11
C GLY A 416 19.88 33.21 -2.71
N ASN A 417 19.74 33.74 -3.93
CA ASN A 417 18.48 33.64 -4.66
C ASN A 417 18.44 32.30 -5.39
N GLY A 418 17.81 31.32 -4.74
CA GLY A 418 17.60 30.00 -5.29
C GLY A 418 16.46 29.99 -6.31
N LYS A 419 16.60 29.16 -7.33
CA LYS A 419 15.55 28.84 -8.28
C LYS A 419 15.36 27.33 -8.26
N LEU A 420 14.19 26.91 -7.78
CA LEU A 420 13.81 25.51 -7.62
C LEU A 420 12.97 25.08 -8.82
N ASP A 421 13.46 24.05 -9.51
CA ASP A 421 12.70 23.23 -10.44
C ASP A 421 12.60 21.84 -9.82
N LEU A 422 11.41 21.43 -9.37
CA LEU A 422 11.23 20.17 -8.65
C LEU A 422 9.93 19.48 -9.08
N LYS A 423 10.04 18.22 -9.50
CA LYS A 423 8.92 17.33 -9.76
C LYS A 423 8.91 16.22 -8.72
N ILE A 424 7.71 15.94 -8.22
CA ILE A 424 7.42 14.87 -7.27
C ILE A 424 6.30 14.04 -7.89
N GLU A 425 6.51 12.73 -8.02
CA GLU A 425 5.52 11.85 -8.65
C GLU A 425 5.46 10.49 -7.95
N PRO A 426 4.31 9.80 -8.04
CA PRO A 426 4.20 8.40 -7.63
C PRO A 426 5.16 7.52 -8.43
N ILE A 427 5.79 6.55 -7.77
CA ILE A 427 6.80 5.67 -8.40
C ILE A 427 6.35 4.22 -8.54
N GLU A 428 5.22 3.86 -7.95
CA GLU A 428 4.59 2.56 -8.17
C GLU A 428 3.98 2.50 -9.58
N TYR A 429 4.15 1.37 -10.28
CA TYR A 429 3.59 1.16 -11.62
C TYR A 429 2.08 1.42 -11.64
N PHE A 430 1.41 1.04 -10.56
CA PHE A 430 0.00 1.29 -10.35
C PHE A 430 -0.29 1.57 -8.87
N GLY A 431 0.09 2.77 -8.44
CA GLY A 431 -0.10 3.24 -7.07
C GLY A 431 -1.45 3.92 -6.82
N MET A 432 -1.70 4.27 -5.55
CA MET A 432 -2.91 4.97 -5.12
C MET A 432 -2.63 6.43 -4.72
N LEU A 433 -1.40 6.92 -4.94
CA LEU A 433 -0.97 8.23 -4.48
C LEU A 433 -1.29 9.31 -5.51
N ASP A 434 -2.06 10.30 -5.07
CA ASP A 434 -2.06 11.65 -5.63
C ASP A 434 -1.14 12.53 -4.76
N VAL A 435 -0.19 13.24 -5.35
CA VAL A 435 0.84 13.97 -4.58
C VAL A 435 0.38 15.40 -4.26
N ASP A 436 0.27 15.73 -2.98
CA ASP A 436 0.21 17.13 -2.49
C ASP A 436 1.56 17.52 -1.91
N ALA A 437 2.12 18.64 -2.39
CA ALA A 437 3.40 19.15 -1.90
C ALA A 437 3.31 20.62 -1.52
N LYS A 438 3.90 20.97 -0.37
CA LYS A 438 3.89 22.33 0.19
C LYS A 438 5.30 22.71 0.67
N ILE A 439 5.72 23.93 0.39
CA ILE A 439 7.00 24.48 0.87
C ILE A 439 6.70 25.55 1.92
N TYR A 440 7.29 25.39 3.10
CA TYR A 440 7.23 26.36 4.19
C TYR A 440 8.61 26.99 4.42
N ASN A 441 8.65 28.25 4.84
CA ASN A 441 9.87 28.89 5.31
C ASN A 441 10.12 28.62 6.82
N SER A 442 11.21 29.14 7.37
CA SER A 442 11.57 29.02 8.80
C SER A 442 10.56 29.65 9.77
N ALA A 443 9.74 30.60 9.30
CA ALA A 443 8.62 31.17 10.07
C ALA A 443 7.34 30.34 9.96
N ASN A 444 7.41 29.13 9.40
CA ASN A 444 6.29 28.23 9.15
C ASN A 444 5.19 28.84 8.26
N THR A 445 5.55 29.82 7.42
CA THR A 445 4.65 30.41 6.43
C THR A 445 4.70 29.61 5.14
N LEU A 446 3.54 29.29 4.58
CA LEU A 446 3.43 28.62 3.27
C LEU A 446 3.95 29.55 2.17
N VAL A 447 4.97 29.09 1.45
CA VAL A 447 5.63 29.81 0.36
C VAL A 447 5.07 29.37 -0.99
N ALA A 448 4.89 28.07 -1.18
CA ALA A 448 4.36 27.50 -2.41
C ALA A 448 3.65 26.18 -2.12
N SER A 449 2.70 25.82 -2.97
CA SER A 449 2.01 24.52 -2.94
C SER A 449 1.76 24.03 -4.36
N SER A 450 1.75 22.72 -4.56
CA SER A 450 1.37 22.09 -5.82
C SER A 450 0.68 20.75 -5.57
N ASN A 451 -0.41 20.54 -6.30
CA ASN A 451 -1.09 19.27 -6.51
C ASN A 451 -1.64 19.34 -7.94
N LYS A 452 -1.09 18.54 -8.86
CA LYS A 452 -1.45 18.59 -10.29
C LYS A 452 -2.53 17.55 -10.55
N GLY A 453 -3.77 18.03 -10.54
CA GLY A 453 -4.94 17.19 -10.73
C GLY A 453 -4.85 16.33 -12.00
N VAL A 454 -5.36 15.11 -11.91
CA VAL A 454 -5.25 14.01 -12.89
C VAL A 454 -3.82 13.53 -13.15
N ASN A 455 -2.80 14.40 -13.14
CA ASN A 455 -1.41 14.01 -13.36
C ASN A 455 -0.81 13.26 -12.17
N ARG A 456 -1.39 13.38 -10.98
CA ARG A 456 -0.94 12.79 -9.70
C ARG A 456 0.40 13.30 -9.20
N THR A 457 0.94 14.35 -9.83
CA THR A 457 2.25 14.91 -9.51
C THR A 457 2.13 16.21 -8.72
N ALA A 458 3.22 16.62 -8.10
CA ALA A 458 3.43 17.99 -7.67
C ALA A 458 4.67 18.56 -8.37
N GLU A 459 4.56 19.80 -8.84
CA GLU A 459 5.60 20.43 -9.64
C GLU A 459 5.78 21.90 -9.24
N PHE A 460 7.02 22.24 -8.89
CA PHE A 460 7.48 23.60 -8.73
C PHE A 460 8.38 23.92 -9.93
N VAL A 461 7.98 24.88 -10.75
CA VAL A 461 8.71 25.25 -11.98
C VAL A 461 9.27 26.64 -11.79
N ALA A 462 10.59 26.78 -11.91
CA ALA A 462 11.29 28.04 -11.82
C ALA A 462 10.96 28.85 -10.55
N LEU A 463 10.66 28.18 -9.42
CA LEU A 463 10.21 28.81 -8.19
C LEU A 463 11.37 29.58 -7.55
N ASN A 464 11.22 30.89 -7.43
CA ASN A 464 12.20 31.73 -6.77
C ASN A 464 12.07 31.58 -5.24
N LEU A 465 13.17 31.18 -4.60
CA LEU A 465 13.29 31.06 -3.16
C LEU A 465 14.41 31.99 -2.69
N PRO A 466 14.11 33.02 -1.88
CA PRO A 466 15.13 33.83 -1.23
C PRO A 466 16.05 32.99 -0.32
N ALA A 467 17.17 33.57 0.09
CA ALA A 467 18.05 32.91 1.04
C ALA A 467 17.31 32.62 2.36
N GLY A 468 17.43 31.40 2.85
CA GLY A 468 16.72 30.94 4.04
C GLY A 468 16.60 29.43 4.13
N SER A 469 16.07 28.96 5.25
CA SER A 469 15.76 27.55 5.46
C SER A 469 14.30 27.27 5.10
N TYR A 470 14.09 26.16 4.42
CA TYR A 470 12.81 25.71 3.93
C TYR A 470 12.53 24.28 4.34
N ARG A 471 11.24 23.95 4.40
CA ARG A 471 10.73 22.61 4.61
C ARG A 471 9.71 22.31 3.51
N LEU A 472 10.06 21.36 2.65
CA LEU A 472 9.12 20.70 1.75
C LEU A 472 8.33 19.68 2.55
N VAL A 473 7.02 19.65 2.40
CA VAL A 473 6.10 18.71 3.04
C VAL A 473 5.32 18.02 1.94
N ILE A 474 5.35 16.69 1.94
CA ILE A 474 4.66 15.84 0.97
C ILE A 474 3.57 15.09 1.73
N ALA A 475 2.39 14.99 1.13
CA ALA A 475 1.23 14.30 1.71
C ALA A 475 0.37 13.69 0.59
N GLY A 476 -0.61 12.88 0.99
CA GLY A 476 -1.68 12.43 0.10
C GLY A 476 -2.59 13.59 -0.32
N GLY A 477 -2.81 13.72 -1.63
CA GLY A 477 -3.63 14.73 -2.26
C GLY A 477 -5.11 14.36 -2.38
N ALA A 478 -5.87 15.26 -2.97
CA ALA A 478 -7.32 15.17 -3.13
C ALA A 478 -7.75 16.02 -4.33
N GLU A 479 -8.76 15.57 -5.06
CA GLU A 479 -9.30 16.33 -6.20
C GLU A 479 -10.82 16.45 -6.14
N GLY A 480 -11.30 17.64 -6.51
CA GLY A 480 -12.73 17.96 -6.46
C GLY A 480 -13.24 18.04 -5.02
N THR A 481 -14.38 17.40 -4.77
CA THR A 481 -14.94 17.24 -3.42
C THR A 481 -15.11 15.76 -3.14
N PRO A 482 -15.16 15.31 -1.87
CA PRO A 482 -15.41 13.90 -1.59
C PRO A 482 -16.71 13.39 -2.25
N SER A 483 -17.74 14.24 -2.35
CA SER A 483 -19.01 13.91 -3.03
C SER A 483 -18.92 13.79 -4.56
N ASN A 484 -17.93 14.44 -5.19
CA ASN A 484 -17.72 14.44 -6.63
C ASN A 484 -16.22 14.69 -6.89
N GLY A 485 -15.44 13.61 -6.80
CA GLY A 485 -13.99 13.64 -6.64
C GLY A 485 -13.56 12.59 -5.62
N PHE A 486 -12.43 12.82 -4.97
CA PHE A 486 -11.91 11.97 -3.89
C PHE A 486 -11.24 12.82 -2.82
N SER A 487 -11.30 12.36 -1.57
CA SER A 487 -10.52 12.95 -0.47
C SER A 487 -9.12 12.33 -0.40
N ASN A 488 -8.28 12.84 0.48
CA ASN A 488 -6.97 12.26 0.76
C ASN A 488 -7.02 10.97 1.61
N TYR A 489 -8.21 10.41 1.85
CA TYR A 489 -8.41 9.22 2.67
C TYR A 489 -7.48 8.06 2.28
N SER A 490 -7.45 7.69 1.00
CA SER A 490 -6.63 6.59 0.49
C SER A 490 -5.65 7.03 -0.60
N SER A 491 -5.24 8.30 -0.56
CA SER A 491 -4.16 8.80 -1.41
C SER A 491 -2.80 8.41 -0.81
N LEU A 492 -2.41 7.15 -0.97
CA LEU A 492 -1.29 6.49 -0.28
C LEU A 492 -0.36 5.81 -1.28
N GLY A 493 0.92 5.69 -0.94
CA GLY A 493 1.90 4.98 -1.76
C GLY A 493 3.27 5.64 -1.78
N TYR A 494 4.14 5.12 -2.64
CA TYR A 494 5.51 5.63 -2.77
C TYR A 494 5.60 6.79 -3.76
N TYR A 495 6.45 7.76 -3.45
CA TYR A 495 6.82 8.85 -4.36
C TYR A 495 8.34 9.00 -4.49
N GLY A 496 8.76 9.65 -5.57
CA GLY A 496 10.13 10.05 -5.81
C GLY A 496 10.21 11.52 -6.21
N MET A 497 11.38 12.13 -6.00
CA MET A 497 11.64 13.52 -6.32
C MET A 497 12.81 13.66 -7.29
N SER A 498 12.65 14.52 -8.30
CA SER A 498 13.72 14.87 -9.23
C SER A 498 13.65 16.33 -9.62
N GLY A 499 14.80 16.98 -9.74
CA GLY A 499 14.83 18.41 -10.04
C GLY A 499 16.20 19.05 -9.89
N THR A 500 16.20 20.38 -9.84
CA THR A 500 17.37 21.20 -9.55
C THR A 500 17.02 22.35 -8.62
N LEU A 501 17.99 22.73 -7.80
CA LEU A 501 18.02 23.99 -7.07
C LEU A 501 19.30 24.72 -7.50
N VAL A 502 19.13 25.72 -8.36
CA VAL A 502 20.23 26.54 -8.88
C VAL A 502 20.24 27.91 -8.22
N GLY A 503 21.38 28.60 -8.21
CA GLY A 503 21.50 29.89 -7.49
C GLY A 503 21.57 29.76 -5.96
N SER A 504 21.35 28.56 -5.41
CA SER A 504 21.88 28.12 -4.12
C SER A 504 23.32 27.63 -4.36
N THR A 505 24.28 28.54 -4.41
CA THR A 505 25.68 28.11 -4.35
C THR A 505 25.85 27.23 -3.10
N PRO A 506 26.52 26.06 -3.16
CA PRO A 506 27.02 25.42 -1.95
C PRO A 506 27.68 26.51 -1.09
N PRO A 507 27.61 26.45 0.25
CA PRO A 507 28.26 27.48 1.05
C PRO A 507 29.66 27.66 0.50
N ALA A 508 30.03 28.90 0.16
CA ALA A 508 31.41 29.21 -0.18
C ALA A 508 32.29 28.49 0.84
N ASP A 509 33.30 27.75 0.37
CA ASP A 509 34.12 26.89 1.23
C ASP A 509 34.41 27.63 2.54
N VAL A 510 34.01 27.06 3.68
CA VAL A 510 33.97 27.81 4.94
C VAL A 510 35.36 28.38 5.20
N VAL A 511 35.46 29.71 5.26
CA VAL A 511 36.73 30.39 5.53
C VAL A 511 37.01 30.30 7.02
N LEU A 512 37.98 29.46 7.37
CA LEU A 512 38.43 29.22 8.73
C LEU A 512 39.13 30.46 9.28
N THR A 513 38.86 30.75 10.55
CA THR A 513 39.64 31.73 11.31
C THR A 513 40.87 31.06 11.90
N SER A 514 42.05 31.64 11.69
CA SER A 514 43.31 31.10 12.23
C SER A 514 43.20 30.81 13.73
N GLY A 515 43.53 29.57 14.12
CA GLY A 515 43.52 29.13 15.52
C GLY A 515 42.17 28.68 16.06
N VAL A 516 41.06 28.93 15.35
CA VAL A 516 39.70 28.60 15.78
C VAL A 516 39.26 27.24 15.23
N ALA A 517 38.70 26.41 16.09
CA ALA A 517 38.19 25.09 15.73
C ALA A 517 36.72 25.17 15.27
N LEU A 518 36.42 24.53 14.13
CA LEU A 518 35.08 24.34 13.59
C LEU A 518 34.63 22.90 13.86
N GLY A 519 33.75 22.72 14.84
CA GLY A 519 33.23 21.40 15.23
C GLY A 519 32.04 20.93 14.39
N GLY A 520 31.60 19.68 14.63
CA GLY A 520 30.33 19.16 14.13
C GLY A 520 30.32 18.73 12.65
N GLN A 521 31.48 18.58 12.02
CA GLN A 521 31.57 18.23 10.61
C GLN A 521 31.31 16.73 10.38
N SER A 522 30.69 16.37 9.27
CA SER A 522 30.35 14.99 8.92
C SER A 522 30.50 14.74 7.43
N GLY A 523 30.82 13.50 7.04
CA GLY A 523 30.97 13.10 5.64
C GLY A 523 30.68 11.62 5.43
N SER A 524 30.03 11.29 4.32
CA SER A 524 29.80 9.91 3.91
C SER A 524 31.02 9.36 3.17
N ALA A 525 31.26 8.05 3.24
CA ALA A 525 32.40 7.42 2.54
C ALA A 525 32.45 7.79 1.05
N GLY A 526 33.64 8.13 0.56
CA GLY A 526 33.90 8.57 -0.81
C GLY A 526 33.65 10.05 -1.10
N THR A 527 33.24 10.87 -0.11
CA THR A 527 32.92 12.30 -0.31
C THR A 527 34.02 13.24 0.14
N TRP A 528 34.03 14.46 -0.42
CA TRP A 528 34.95 15.55 -0.05
C TRP A 528 34.17 16.71 0.59
N ASN A 529 34.68 17.22 1.71
CA ASN A 529 34.27 18.49 2.30
C ASN A 529 35.43 19.51 2.21
N TYR A 530 35.14 20.73 1.77
CA TYR A 530 36.18 21.75 1.54
C TYR A 530 36.01 22.98 2.44
N TYR A 531 37.15 23.51 2.87
CA TYR A 531 37.30 24.72 3.69
C TYR A 531 38.41 25.59 3.10
N ALA A 532 38.51 26.84 3.52
CA ALA A 532 39.56 27.75 3.07
C ALA A 532 40.21 28.50 4.24
N ILE A 533 41.45 28.97 4.07
CA ILE A 533 42.08 29.95 4.95
C ILE A 533 42.98 30.88 4.13
N ASP A 534 42.94 32.18 4.46
CA ASP A 534 43.80 33.17 3.83
C ASP A 534 45.11 33.30 4.62
N VAL A 535 46.23 33.06 3.94
CA VAL A 535 47.58 33.15 4.52
C VAL A 535 48.24 34.45 4.04
N PRO A 536 48.54 35.40 4.94
CA PRO A 536 49.28 36.61 4.59
C PRO A 536 50.73 36.32 4.18
N SER A 537 51.39 37.29 3.54
CA SER A 537 52.83 37.21 3.26
C SER A 537 53.67 37.19 4.55
N GLY A 538 54.81 36.50 4.52
CA GLY A 538 55.78 36.50 5.62
C GLY A 538 55.45 35.56 6.78
N LYS A 539 54.52 34.61 6.57
CA LYS A 539 54.16 33.59 7.56
C LYS A 539 55.17 32.45 7.60
N THR A 540 55.37 31.89 8.79
CA THR A 540 56.36 30.83 9.04
C THR A 540 55.78 29.45 8.82
N SER A 541 54.48 29.28 9.09
CA SER A 541 53.74 28.05 8.79
C SER A 541 52.23 28.28 8.69
N VAL A 542 51.54 27.38 8.01
CA VAL A 542 50.10 27.13 8.20
C VAL A 542 49.90 25.65 8.54
N VAL A 543 49.21 25.40 9.64
CA VAL A 543 48.93 24.06 10.19
C VAL A 543 47.46 23.76 10.02
N PHE A 544 47.14 22.68 9.32
CA PHE A 544 45.78 22.15 9.18
C PHE A 544 45.64 20.90 10.04
N SER A 545 44.54 20.79 10.77
CA SER A 545 44.27 19.63 11.63
C SER A 545 42.80 19.26 11.62
N ILE A 546 42.53 17.95 11.65
CA ILE A 546 41.22 17.40 11.95
C ILE A 546 41.31 16.46 13.15
N ASN A 547 40.22 16.38 13.90
CA ASN A 547 40.12 15.52 15.07
C ASN A 547 38.70 14.97 15.21
N GLY A 548 38.58 13.64 15.21
CA GLY A 548 37.33 12.90 15.39
C GLY A 548 37.57 11.54 16.02
N ALA A 549 36.56 11.05 16.74
CA ALA A 549 36.61 9.78 17.46
C ALA A 549 36.10 8.57 16.64
N ASN A 550 35.67 8.78 15.39
CA ASN A 550 35.09 7.76 14.52
C ASN A 550 35.50 7.99 13.07
N GLY A 551 35.27 6.98 12.22
CA GLY A 551 35.52 7.04 10.80
C GLY A 551 37.01 7.13 10.43
N ASP A 552 37.23 7.35 9.14
CA ASP A 552 38.55 7.46 8.51
C ASP A 552 38.50 8.65 7.56
N ALA A 553 38.88 9.82 8.09
CA ALA A 553 38.84 11.08 7.40
C ALA A 553 40.26 11.54 7.08
N ASP A 554 40.56 11.65 5.80
CA ASP A 554 41.86 12.05 5.30
C ASP A 554 41.90 13.57 5.06
N LEU A 555 43.04 14.18 5.38
CA LEU A 555 43.26 15.62 5.30
C LEU A 555 44.20 15.95 4.13
N PHE A 556 43.76 16.83 3.24
CA PHE A 556 44.56 17.37 2.14
C PHE A 556 44.49 18.90 2.12
N SER A 557 45.56 19.57 1.69
CA SER A 557 45.52 21.01 1.43
C SER A 557 46.20 21.40 0.12
N GLN A 558 45.79 22.51 -0.48
CA GLN A 558 46.38 23.05 -1.70
C GLN A 558 46.24 24.58 -1.77
N LEU A 559 47.18 25.26 -2.41
CA LEU A 559 47.16 26.71 -2.64
C LEU A 559 46.32 27.04 -3.88
N THR A 560 45.48 28.06 -3.80
CA THR A 560 44.65 28.66 -4.88
C THR A 560 43.59 27.78 -5.53
N VAL A 561 43.71 26.45 -5.45
CA VAL A 561 42.72 25.47 -5.94
C VAL A 561 42.48 24.39 -4.90
N LYS A 562 41.36 23.69 -5.01
CA LYS A 562 41.01 22.57 -4.11
C LYS A 562 41.96 21.39 -4.31
N PRO A 563 42.38 20.71 -3.23
CA PRO A 563 43.18 19.50 -3.35
C PRO A 563 42.35 18.36 -3.95
N THR A 564 43.04 17.43 -4.62
CA THR A 564 42.52 16.12 -5.01
C THR A 564 43.38 15.02 -4.40
N ALA A 565 42.97 13.75 -4.53
CA ALA A 565 43.76 12.60 -4.09
C ALA A 565 45.15 12.51 -4.76
N THR A 566 45.35 13.16 -5.90
CA THR A 566 46.62 13.13 -6.67
C THR A 566 47.31 14.48 -6.77
N ALA A 567 46.66 15.58 -6.39
CA ALA A 567 47.20 16.93 -6.47
C ALA A 567 46.96 17.70 -5.17
N TYR A 568 48.00 17.80 -4.34
CA TYR A 568 47.96 18.45 -3.04
C TYR A 568 49.32 19.08 -2.70
N LYS A 569 49.31 20.07 -1.82
CA LYS A 569 50.51 20.68 -1.23
C LYS A 569 50.95 19.95 0.03
N CYS A 570 49.99 19.47 0.82
CA CYS A 570 50.18 18.79 2.09
C CYS A 570 49.06 17.75 2.24
N LYS A 571 49.37 16.54 2.74
CA LYS A 571 48.35 15.55 3.12
C LYS A 571 48.71 14.82 4.42
N SER A 572 47.69 14.26 5.06
CA SER A 572 47.78 13.33 6.19
C SER A 572 46.56 12.40 6.10
N ASP A 573 46.79 11.10 5.90
CA ASP A 573 45.80 10.08 5.52
C ASP A 573 46.07 8.76 6.26
N GLY A 574 46.24 8.85 7.58
CA GLY A 574 46.28 7.68 8.46
C GLY A 574 44.92 7.01 8.58
N SER A 575 44.84 5.88 9.27
CA SER A 575 43.62 5.06 9.36
C SER A 575 42.58 5.58 10.37
N THR A 576 42.63 6.87 10.74
CA THR A 576 41.78 7.48 11.76
C THR A 576 41.42 8.91 11.38
N SER A 577 40.34 9.45 11.91
CA SER A 577 39.99 10.87 11.73
C SER A 577 40.81 11.87 12.58
N ILE A 578 42.07 11.56 12.91
CA ILE A 578 42.99 12.43 13.65
C ILE A 578 44.22 12.70 12.78
N GLU A 579 44.12 13.75 11.97
CA GLU A 579 45.12 14.05 10.94
C GLU A 579 45.66 15.47 11.11
N THR A 580 46.93 15.68 10.78
CA THR A 580 47.55 17.01 10.84
C THR A 580 48.59 17.16 9.74
N CYS A 581 48.52 18.26 9.01
CA CYS A 581 49.50 18.59 7.99
C CYS A 581 49.94 20.05 8.07
N THR A 582 51.25 20.27 7.97
CA THR A 582 51.86 21.60 8.09
C THR A 582 52.56 22.00 6.80
N VAL A 583 52.26 23.20 6.30
CA VAL A 583 53.00 23.83 5.22
C VAL A 583 53.96 24.86 5.83
N SER A 584 55.26 24.59 5.76
CA SER A 584 56.32 25.49 6.22
C SER A 584 56.58 26.59 5.18
N ALA A 585 56.87 27.81 5.65
CA ALA A 585 57.10 29.01 4.83
C ALA A 585 56.06 29.15 3.70
N PRO A 586 54.74 29.18 4.01
CA PRO A 586 53.70 29.21 2.99
C PRO A 586 53.78 30.48 2.15
N ALA A 587 53.48 30.35 0.86
CA ALA A 587 53.29 31.50 -0.01
C ALA A 587 52.03 32.27 0.44
N ALA A 588 52.01 33.58 0.23
CA ALA A 588 50.80 34.35 0.47
C ALA A 588 49.68 33.89 -0.48
N GLY A 589 48.46 33.74 0.04
CA GLY A 589 47.29 33.39 -0.76
C GLY A 589 46.30 32.51 -0.03
N ARG A 590 45.23 32.14 -0.74
CA ARG A 590 44.17 31.29 -0.22
C ARG A 590 44.56 29.83 -0.30
N TYR A 591 44.60 29.16 0.84
CA TYR A 591 44.75 27.72 0.92
C TYR A 591 43.37 27.07 1.07
N TYR A 592 43.13 26.01 0.32
CA TYR A 592 41.99 25.13 0.49
C TYR A 592 42.40 23.92 1.30
N LEU A 593 41.54 23.53 2.25
CA LEU A 593 41.60 22.29 2.98
C LEU A 593 40.48 21.37 2.49
N GLY A 594 40.82 20.16 2.06
CA GLY A 594 39.86 19.11 1.72
C GLY A 594 39.92 17.99 2.75
N VAL A 595 38.77 17.61 3.27
CA VAL A 595 38.59 16.43 4.13
C VAL A 595 37.89 15.37 3.31
N TYR A 596 38.60 14.28 2.99
CA TYR A 596 38.08 13.16 2.24
C TYR A 596 37.64 12.05 3.20
N ALA A 597 36.40 11.59 3.08
CA ALA A 597 35.89 10.50 3.89
C ALA A 597 36.30 9.15 3.27
N TYR A 598 37.46 8.59 3.62
CA TYR A 598 37.78 7.21 3.22
C TYR A 598 36.75 6.23 3.78
N SER A 599 36.33 6.44 5.03
CA SER A 599 35.10 5.92 5.59
C SER A 599 34.25 7.03 6.20
N ALA A 600 32.96 6.77 6.43
CA ALA A 600 32.05 7.79 6.95
C ALA A 600 32.47 8.28 8.34
N TYR A 601 32.40 9.59 8.58
CA TYR A 601 32.73 10.23 9.84
C TYR A 601 31.64 11.20 10.29
N SER A 602 31.58 11.48 11.59
CA SER A 602 30.65 12.43 12.20
C SER A 602 31.26 13.19 13.37
N ALA A 603 30.72 14.38 13.66
CA ALA A 603 31.18 15.27 14.73
C ALA A 603 32.68 15.62 14.70
N LEU A 604 33.28 15.62 13.50
CA LEU A 604 34.68 15.97 13.28
C LEU A 604 34.92 17.45 13.58
N THR A 605 36.07 17.75 14.17
CA THR A 605 36.57 19.12 14.34
C THR A 605 37.61 19.43 13.28
N VAL A 606 37.47 20.56 12.60
CA VAL A 606 38.39 21.05 11.57
C VAL A 606 39.02 22.36 12.04
N LYS A 607 40.33 22.52 11.92
CA LYS A 607 41.05 23.74 12.33
C LYS A 607 42.23 24.04 11.41
N ALA A 608 42.48 25.33 11.19
CA ALA A 608 43.68 25.81 10.54
C ALA A 608 44.33 26.91 11.40
N THR A 609 45.67 26.93 11.51
CA THR A 609 46.43 27.91 12.31
C THR A 609 47.57 28.46 11.47
N VAL A 610 47.54 29.77 11.21
CA VAL A 610 48.57 30.52 10.50
C VAL A 610 49.48 31.19 11.52
N ASN A 611 50.79 30.87 11.46
CA ASN A 611 51.81 31.37 12.38
C ASN A 611 52.66 32.46 11.74
#